data_AF-E1K2Q6-F1
#
_entry.id   AF-E1K2Q6-F1
#
_cell.length_a   1.000
_cell.length_b   1.000
_cell.length_c   1.000
_cell.angle_alpha   90.00
_cell.angle_beta   90.00
_cell.angle_gamma   90.00
#
_symmetry.space_group_name_H-M   'P 1'
#
loop_
_entity.id
_entity.type
_entity.pdbx_description
1 polymer ?
#
loop_
_entity_poly.entity_id
_entity_poly.type
_entity_poly.pdbx_seq_one_letter_code
_entity_poly.pdbx_strand_id
1 'polypeptide(L)'
;MDINSLPDDPAALKALIVDMAADHQTQIVQLEQRLRLLNLIIYGPKSEKRARTGQEQQLSLFDEAEQTVEEHTPQTFEEACAPAHTRGKRGRRPIPADLPRVTVVHDLPESEKTCPCGAELVRIGEEVSEKLDIVPAK
;
A
#
# COMPACT_ATOMS: atom_id res chain seq x y z
N MET A 1 -19.49 -33.19 21.25
CA MET A 1 -20.95 -33.19 21.50
C MET A 1 -21.22 -34.39 22.38
N ASP A 2 -21.62 -34.16 23.62
CA ASP A 2 -21.96 -35.24 24.55
C ASP A 2 -23.33 -35.82 24.18
N ILE A 3 -23.36 -37.11 23.87
CA ILE A 3 -24.54 -37.82 23.36
C ILE A 3 -25.73 -37.71 24.33
N ASN A 4 -25.45 -37.63 25.63
CA ASN A 4 -26.46 -37.56 26.70
C ASN A 4 -27.10 -36.17 26.87
N SER A 5 -26.63 -35.15 26.14
CA SER A 5 -27.15 -33.78 26.18
C SER A 5 -28.03 -33.44 24.98
N LEU A 6 -28.25 -34.38 24.06
CA LEU A 6 -29.12 -34.15 22.90
C LEU A 6 -30.60 -34.34 23.27
N PRO A 7 -31.50 -33.55 22.65
CA PRO A 7 -32.93 -33.79 22.77
C PRO A 7 -33.31 -35.15 22.19
N ASP A 8 -34.20 -35.89 22.86
CA ASP A 8 -34.74 -37.17 22.35
C ASP A 8 -35.88 -36.98 21.32
N ASP A 9 -36.35 -35.74 21.15
CA ASP A 9 -37.40 -35.42 20.18
C ASP A 9 -36.85 -35.33 18.74
N PRO A 10 -37.35 -36.14 17.79
CA PRO A 10 -36.87 -36.12 16.41
C PRO A 10 -37.09 -34.80 15.68
N ALA A 11 -38.08 -33.99 16.08
CA ALA A 11 -38.27 -32.66 15.48
C ALA A 11 -37.18 -31.68 15.95
N ALA A 12 -36.91 -31.64 17.25
CA ALA A 12 -35.81 -30.86 17.83
C ALA A 12 -34.43 -31.25 17.26
N LEU A 13 -34.15 -32.54 17.07
CA LEU A 13 -32.91 -33.01 16.47
C LEU A 13 -32.74 -32.55 15.02
N LYS A 14 -33.81 -32.61 14.22
CA LYS A 14 -33.77 -32.16 12.81
C LYS A 14 -33.52 -30.66 12.71
N ALA A 15 -34.15 -29.86 13.57
CA ALA A 15 -33.90 -28.42 13.63
C ALA A 15 -32.44 -28.11 13.97
N LEU A 16 -31.89 -28.75 15.01
CA LEU A 16 -30.49 -28.60 15.41
C LEU A 16 -29.52 -28.96 14.26
N ILE A 17 -29.78 -30.04 13.52
CA ILE A 17 -28.93 -30.45 12.39
C ILE A 17 -28.95 -29.40 11.28
N VAL A 18 -30.10 -28.79 10.99
CA VAL A 18 -30.22 -27.74 9.99
C VAL A 18 -29.45 -26.49 10.42
N ASP A 19 -29.58 -26.09 11.68
CA ASP A 19 -28.86 -24.93 12.24
C ASP A 19 -27.35 -25.16 12.22
N MET A 20 -26.88 -26.33 12.68
CA MET A 20 -25.46 -26.69 12.63
C MET A 20 -24.93 -26.75 11.20
N ALA A 21 -25.73 -27.25 10.24
CA ALA A 21 -25.35 -27.28 8.84
C ALA A 21 -25.22 -25.87 8.27
N ALA A 22 -26.13 -24.95 8.63
CA ALA A 22 -26.03 -23.54 8.25
C ALA A 22 -24.78 -22.89 8.85
N ASP A 23 -24.52 -23.08 10.14
CA ASP A 23 -23.33 -22.57 10.81
C ASP A 23 -22.05 -23.08 10.15
N HIS A 24 -21.95 -24.38 9.88
CA HIS A 24 -20.80 -24.95 9.19
C HIS A 24 -20.63 -24.40 7.78
N GLN A 25 -21.72 -24.18 7.02
CA GLN A 25 -21.65 -23.54 5.71
C GLN A 25 -21.09 -22.12 5.80
N THR A 26 -21.53 -21.34 6.79
CA THR A 26 -20.97 -19.99 6.99
C THR A 26 -19.47 -20.03 7.34
N GLN A 27 -19.06 -20.97 8.18
CA GLN A 27 -17.66 -21.15 8.55
C GLN A 27 -16.79 -21.56 7.35
N ILE A 28 -17.28 -22.47 6.50
CA ILE A 28 -16.59 -22.88 5.27
C ILE A 28 -16.37 -21.67 4.37
N VAL A 29 -17.41 -20.89 4.11
CA VAL A 29 -17.30 -19.68 3.26
C VAL A 29 -16.27 -18.70 3.84
N GLN A 30 -16.30 -18.46 5.15
CA GLN A 30 -15.33 -17.57 5.80
C GLN A 30 -13.89 -18.07 5.67
N LEU A 31 -13.67 -19.38 5.89
CA LEU A 31 -12.35 -20.00 5.77
C LEU A 31 -11.84 -19.97 4.33
N GLU A 32 -12.70 -20.28 3.35
CA GLU A 32 -12.36 -20.21 1.93
C GLU A 32 -11.96 -18.79 1.50
N GLN A 33 -12.72 -17.77 1.94
CA GLN A 33 -12.36 -16.36 1.67
C GLN A 33 -11.01 -16.01 2.28
N ARG A 34 -10.74 -16.42 3.52
CA ARG A 34 -9.46 -16.18 4.18
C ARG A 34 -8.31 -16.88 3.46
N LEU A 35 -8.49 -18.12 3.04
CA LEU A 35 -7.51 -18.86 2.24
C LEU A 35 -7.23 -18.18 0.90
N ARG A 36 -8.28 -17.71 0.22
CA ARG A 36 -8.15 -16.95 -1.03
C ARG A 36 -7.31 -15.70 -0.83
N LEU A 37 -7.58 -14.92 0.22
CA LEU A 37 -6.82 -13.71 0.53
C LEU A 37 -5.36 -14.02 0.87
N LEU A 38 -5.10 -15.04 1.68
CA LEU A 38 -3.74 -15.48 2.01
C LEU A 38 -2.98 -15.93 0.76
N ASN A 39 -3.62 -16.70 -0.11
CA ASN A 39 -3.03 -17.11 -1.38
C ASN A 39 -2.71 -15.91 -2.28
N LEU A 40 -3.57 -14.89 -2.29
CA LEU A 40 -3.30 -13.64 -3.01
C LEU A 40 -2.11 -12.88 -2.41
N ILE A 41 -1.97 -12.86 -1.08
CA ILE A 41 -0.84 -12.20 -0.41
C ILE A 41 0.49 -12.92 -0.69
N ILE A 42 0.48 -14.26 -0.63
CA ILE A 42 1.70 -15.08 -0.76
C ILE A 42 2.10 -15.25 -2.22
N TYR A 43 1.14 -15.57 -3.09
CA TYR A 43 1.36 -15.96 -4.48
C TYR A 43 0.82 -14.95 -5.50
N GLY A 44 0.11 -13.92 -5.06
CA GLY A 44 -0.38 -12.88 -5.96
C GLY A 44 0.75 -11.99 -6.48
N PRO A 45 0.51 -11.30 -7.61
CA PRO A 45 1.48 -10.37 -8.15
C PRO A 45 1.71 -9.23 -7.15
N LYS A 46 2.99 -8.95 -6.84
CA LYS A 46 3.41 -7.83 -5.98
C LYS A 46 3.23 -6.45 -6.64
N SER A 47 2.89 -6.46 -7.93
CA SER A 47 2.64 -5.29 -8.74
C SER A 47 1.14 -5.19 -8.97
N GLU A 48 0.57 -3.99 -8.85
CA GLU A 48 -0.83 -3.71 -9.19
C GLU A 48 -1.14 -3.92 -10.69
N LYS A 49 -0.13 -4.25 -11.49
CA LYS A 49 -0.26 -4.69 -12.89
C LYS A 49 -1.05 -6.01 -12.96
N ARG A 50 -2.38 -5.90 -12.97
CA ARG A 50 -3.27 -6.99 -13.38
C ARG A 50 -3.24 -7.12 -14.90
N ALA A 51 -3.31 -8.35 -15.38
CA ALA A 51 -3.61 -8.62 -16.78
C ALA A 51 -5.02 -8.09 -17.06
N ARG A 52 -5.11 -6.90 -17.68
CA ARG A 52 -6.38 -6.23 -17.97
C ARG A 52 -7.18 -7.11 -18.91
N THR A 53 -8.40 -7.50 -18.52
CA THR A 53 -9.32 -8.28 -19.37
C THR A 53 -10.62 -7.51 -19.56
N GLY A 54 -11.13 -7.48 -20.79
CA GLY A 54 -12.41 -6.83 -21.12
C GLY A 54 -12.46 -5.34 -20.76
N GLN A 55 -13.37 -4.96 -19.87
CA GLN A 55 -13.68 -3.57 -19.50
C GLN A 55 -12.48 -2.80 -18.90
N GLU A 56 -11.55 -3.50 -18.25
CA GLU A 56 -10.34 -2.91 -17.67
C GLU A 56 -9.32 -2.47 -18.74
N GLN A 57 -9.31 -3.11 -19.92
CA GLN A 57 -8.52 -2.63 -21.07
C GLN A 57 -9.06 -1.29 -21.57
N GLN A 58 -10.37 -1.07 -21.55
CA GLN A 58 -10.95 0.19 -21.97
C GLN A 58 -10.59 1.34 -21.02
N LEU A 59 -10.48 1.05 -19.72
CA LEU A 59 -9.97 2.04 -18.74
C LEU A 59 -8.48 2.38 -19.00
N SER A 60 -7.71 1.44 -19.55
CA SER A 60 -6.30 1.67 -19.92
C SER A 60 -6.08 2.65 -21.05
N LEU A 61 -7.11 2.97 -21.83
CA LEU A 61 -7.01 3.93 -22.93
C LEU A 61 -6.69 5.35 -22.41
N PHE A 62 -6.89 5.62 -21.13
CA PHE A 62 -6.63 6.93 -20.52
C PHE A 62 -5.30 6.98 -19.73
N ASP A 63 -4.55 5.86 -19.65
CA ASP A 63 -3.30 5.75 -18.88
C ASP A 63 -2.05 6.04 -19.75
N GLU A 64 -2.15 6.97 -20.71
CA GLU A 64 -1.07 7.27 -21.68
C GLU A 64 0.26 7.68 -21.02
N ALA A 65 0.19 8.38 -19.88
CA ALA A 65 1.36 8.83 -19.13
C ALA A 65 2.12 7.67 -18.44
N GLU A 66 1.43 6.59 -18.06
CA GLU A 66 2.10 5.41 -17.47
C GLU A 66 2.72 4.52 -18.56
N GLN A 67 2.06 4.40 -19.72
CA GLN A 67 2.59 3.66 -20.86
C GLN A 67 3.90 4.25 -21.39
N THR A 68 4.01 5.57 -21.45
CA THR A 68 5.25 6.26 -21.89
C THR A 68 6.44 5.98 -20.97
N VAL A 69 6.21 5.74 -19.68
CA VAL A 69 7.27 5.41 -18.71
C VAL A 69 7.79 3.98 -18.91
N GLU A 70 6.93 3.06 -19.37
CA GLU A 70 7.30 1.65 -19.63
C GLU A 70 8.11 1.45 -20.92
N GLU A 71 7.80 2.21 -21.99
CA GLU A 71 8.53 2.16 -23.27
C GLU A 71 10.01 2.60 -23.14
N HIS A 72 10.35 3.36 -22.09
CA HIS A 72 11.72 3.76 -21.78
C HIS A 72 12.52 2.74 -20.95
N THR A 73 12.02 1.51 -20.80
CA THR A 73 12.84 0.41 -20.32
C THR A 73 13.85 0.01 -21.41
N PRO A 74 15.17 0.09 -21.15
CA PRO A 74 16.14 -0.33 -22.15
C PRO A 74 15.99 -1.83 -22.33
N GLN A 75 15.63 -2.24 -23.55
CA GLN A 75 15.66 -3.62 -23.99
C GLN A 75 17.06 -4.16 -23.70
N THR A 76 17.16 -5.12 -22.77
CA THR A 76 18.40 -5.86 -22.52
C THR A 76 18.68 -6.72 -23.73
N PHE A 77 19.49 -6.19 -24.64
CA PHE A 77 20.18 -6.97 -25.66
C PHE A 77 21.22 -7.87 -24.98
N GLU A 78 21.41 -9.02 -25.59
CA GLU A 78 22.10 -10.21 -25.09
C GLU A 78 23.53 -9.97 -24.58
N GLU A 79 23.92 -10.88 -23.69
CA GLU A 79 25.21 -11.10 -23.04
C GLU A 79 26.44 -10.46 -23.72
N ALA A 80 26.93 -9.38 -23.10
CA ALA A 80 28.35 -9.05 -23.12
C ALA A 80 28.77 -8.63 -21.71
N CYS A 81 29.74 -9.35 -21.17
CA CYS A 81 30.36 -9.08 -19.87
C CYS A 81 31.04 -7.71 -19.91
N ALA A 82 30.33 -6.66 -19.46
CA ALA A 82 30.88 -5.34 -19.21
C ALA A 82 31.07 -5.17 -17.68
N PRO A 83 32.20 -4.60 -17.22
CA PRO A 83 32.44 -4.39 -15.79
C PRO A 83 31.32 -3.54 -15.22
N ALA A 84 30.75 -4.00 -14.10
CA ALA A 84 29.58 -3.43 -13.47
C ALA A 84 29.65 -1.90 -13.42
N HIS A 85 28.89 -1.25 -14.31
CA HIS A 85 28.65 0.17 -14.21
C HIS A 85 27.95 0.37 -12.87
N THR A 86 28.62 1.02 -11.92
CA THR A 86 27.98 1.47 -10.69
C THR A 86 26.88 2.43 -11.11
N ARG A 87 25.64 1.94 -11.11
CA ARG A 87 24.46 2.75 -11.39
C ARG A 87 24.44 3.83 -10.32
N GLY A 88 24.89 5.04 -10.69
CA GLY A 88 24.82 6.21 -9.81
C GLY A 88 23.41 6.29 -9.24
N LYS A 89 23.29 6.51 -7.93
CA LYS A 89 22.01 6.58 -7.24
C LYS A 89 21.10 7.53 -8.02
N ARG A 90 20.09 6.96 -8.69
CA ARG A 90 19.02 7.72 -9.35
C ARG A 90 18.14 8.30 -8.25
N GLY A 91 18.59 9.39 -7.65
CA GLY A 91 17.86 10.20 -6.69
C GLY A 91 17.80 11.64 -7.17
N ARG A 92 16.97 12.46 -6.52
CA ARG A 92 16.97 13.91 -6.76
C ARG A 92 18.39 14.43 -6.51
N ARG A 93 18.95 15.14 -7.48
CA ARG A 93 20.21 15.88 -7.26
C ARG A 93 19.92 16.95 -6.20
N PRO A 94 20.79 17.12 -5.19
CA PRO A 94 20.63 18.20 -4.22
C PRO A 94 20.62 19.54 -4.94
N ILE A 95 19.87 20.51 -4.41
CA ILE A 95 19.85 21.87 -4.95
C ILE A 95 21.26 22.46 -4.76
N PRO A 96 21.84 23.14 -5.79
CA PRO A 96 23.18 23.70 -5.66
C PRO A 96 23.30 24.64 -4.47
N ALA A 97 24.45 24.62 -3.80
CA ALA A 97 24.72 25.44 -2.61
C ALA A 97 24.81 26.94 -2.90
N ASP A 98 25.06 27.29 -4.17
CA ASP A 98 25.25 28.68 -4.62
C ASP A 98 23.93 29.46 -4.76
N LEU A 99 22.77 28.79 -4.71
CA LEU A 99 21.48 29.48 -4.74
C LEU A 99 21.14 30.05 -3.36
N PRO A 100 20.52 31.26 -3.30
CA PRO A 100 20.05 31.82 -2.05
C PRO A 100 18.98 30.91 -1.43
N ARG A 101 19.19 30.55 -0.16
CA ARG A 101 18.27 29.70 0.60
C ARG A 101 17.45 30.57 1.55
N VAL A 102 16.13 30.34 1.59
CA VAL A 102 15.22 30.97 2.55
C VAL A 102 14.67 29.88 3.47
N THR A 103 14.97 29.97 4.77
CA THR A 103 14.49 29.01 5.77
C THR A 103 13.12 29.42 6.27
N VAL A 104 12.11 28.56 6.04
CA VAL A 104 10.77 28.73 6.61
C VAL A 104 10.56 27.64 7.66
N VAL A 105 10.46 28.03 8.93
CA VAL A 105 10.23 27.10 10.03
C VAL A 105 8.73 27.00 10.28
N HIS A 106 8.18 25.81 10.08
CA HIS A 106 6.81 25.48 10.45
C HIS A 106 6.83 24.83 11.83
N ASP A 107 6.61 25.63 12.88
CA ASP A 107 6.52 25.17 14.27
C ASP A 107 5.14 25.51 14.84
N LEU A 108 4.76 24.86 15.93
CA LEU A 108 3.54 25.17 16.69
C LEU A 108 3.61 26.61 17.21
N PRO A 109 2.49 27.34 17.29
CA PRO A 109 2.45 28.63 17.97
C PRO A 109 2.76 28.46 19.46
N GLU A 110 3.30 29.50 20.11
CA GLU A 110 3.75 29.42 21.51
C GLU A 110 2.64 28.95 22.47
N SER A 111 1.39 29.32 22.19
CA SER A 111 0.21 28.90 22.97
C SER A 111 -0.06 27.40 22.96
N GLU A 112 0.41 26.68 21.94
CA GLU A 112 0.20 25.23 21.76
C GLU A 112 1.41 24.40 22.18
N LYS A 113 2.49 25.05 22.63
CA LYS A 113 3.71 24.37 23.14
C LYS A 113 3.57 23.87 24.58
N THR A 114 2.40 24.04 25.19
CA THR A 114 2.09 23.54 26.53
C THR A 114 1.18 22.32 26.44
N CYS A 115 1.65 21.19 26.97
CA CYS A 115 0.87 19.97 27.09
C CYS A 115 -0.29 20.16 28.08
N PRO A 116 -1.45 19.48 27.90
CA PRO A 116 -2.56 19.54 28.86
C PRO A 116 -2.20 19.18 30.31
N CYS A 117 -1.09 18.46 30.53
CA CYS A 117 -0.57 18.15 31.86
C CYS A 117 0.29 19.27 32.49
N GLY A 118 0.50 20.40 31.80
CA GLY A 118 1.28 21.54 32.26
C GLY A 118 2.78 21.50 31.94
N ALA A 119 3.24 20.47 31.23
CA ALA A 119 4.65 20.37 30.79
C ALA A 119 4.87 21.07 29.43
N GLU A 120 6.08 21.59 29.22
CA GLU A 120 6.52 22.12 27.92
C GLU A 120 6.78 20.98 26.93
N LEU A 121 6.29 21.12 25.71
CA LEU A 121 6.54 20.18 24.62
C LEU A 121 8.01 20.30 24.17
N VAL A 122 8.71 19.17 24.15
CA VAL A 122 10.08 19.09 23.63
C VAL A 122 10.05 18.71 22.15
N ARG A 123 10.91 19.33 21.35
CA ARG A 123 11.05 19.01 19.92
C ARG A 123 11.66 17.60 19.76
N ILE A 124 10.94 16.69 19.11
CA ILE A 124 11.42 15.33 18.81
C ILE A 124 11.48 15.15 17.30
N GLY A 125 12.70 15.12 16.78
CA GLY A 125 12.96 15.00 15.34
C GLY A 125 12.70 16.28 14.56
N GLU A 126 13.29 16.36 13.37
CA GLU A 126 13.10 17.45 12.41
C GLU A 126 13.09 16.88 11.00
N GLU A 127 12.11 17.29 10.20
CA GLU A 127 12.04 16.97 8.78
C GLU A 127 12.35 18.23 7.97
N VAL A 128 13.37 18.15 7.12
CA VAL A 128 13.83 19.27 6.28
C VAL A 128 13.54 18.95 4.83
N SER A 129 12.86 19.84 4.13
CA SER A 129 12.63 19.75 2.68
C SER A 129 13.06 21.04 1.98
N GLU A 130 13.78 20.91 0.87
CA GLU A 130 14.22 22.04 0.04
C GLU A 130 13.39 22.12 -1.25
N LYS A 131 12.99 23.33 -1.66
CA LYS A 131 12.23 23.60 -2.90
C LYS A 131 12.85 24.79 -3.65
N LEU A 132 12.89 24.73 -4.98
CA LEU A 132 13.28 25.85 -5.83
C LEU A 132 12.07 26.76 -6.06
N ASP A 133 12.20 28.04 -5.77
CA ASP A 133 11.23 29.06 -6.18
C ASP A 133 11.66 29.62 -7.55
N ILE A 134 10.84 29.39 -8.57
CA ILE A 134 11.16 29.75 -9.96
C ILE A 134 10.39 31.01 -10.31
N VAL A 135 11.11 32.13 -10.47
CA VAL A 135 10.54 33.37 -11.02
C VAL A 135 10.48 33.24 -12.54
N PRO A 136 9.30 33.26 -13.18
CA PRO A 136 9.18 33.14 -14.63
C PRO A 136 9.85 34.31 -15.34
N ALA A 137 10.38 34.06 -16.54
CA ALA A 137 10.88 35.12 -17.41
C ALA A 137 9.72 36.06 -17.81
N LYS A 138 10.01 37.36 -17.88
CA LYS A 138 9.06 38.39 -18.36
C LYS A 138 8.92 38.36 -19.87
#